data_AF-A0A7V2XJ72-F1
#
_entry.id   AF-A0A7V2XJ72-F1
#
_cell.length_a   1.000
_cell.length_b   1.000
_cell.length_c   1.000
_cell.angle_alpha   90.00
_cell.angle_beta   90.00
_cell.angle_gamma   90.00
#
_symmetry.space_group_name_H-M   'P 1'
#
loop_
_entity.id
_entity.type
_entity.pdbx_description
1 polymer ?
#
loop_
_entity_poly.entity_id
_entity_poly.type
_entity_poly.pdbx_seq_one_letter_code
_entity_poly.pdbx_strand_id
1 'polypeptide(L)'
;MQKRVLAVLVAGALFAPAAMVWAAQAPGAQEKQPPPPPTAKQVICTYLRDRAHDFLDIFNIKLALSDDLSFLLNVRATRLAQIGFGRFAGTKVGFQGPSAGIYGEGRTEVGISVFYWAWIGRKTSKAGITEDAEKTNRFFGRVDDIKASATYREFYDANRPWHTLGASFALPFLPGIEAEVNPAEAIDFFLSIFAIRGVRVPPPFYKIEVKGEKIPAPDCIRWHGQLDFEQYD
;
A
#
# COMPACT_ATOMS: atom_id res chain seq x y z
N MET A 1 14.53 2.58 51.94
CA MET A 1 14.77 2.33 50.50
C MET A 1 16.26 2.34 50.08
N GLN A 2 17.24 2.55 50.97
CA GLN A 2 18.66 2.64 50.58
C GLN A 2 19.43 1.31 50.48
N LYS A 3 18.95 0.19 51.05
CA LYS A 3 19.70 -1.08 51.08
C LYS A 3 19.58 -1.93 49.79
N ARG A 4 18.67 -1.59 48.86
CA ARG A 4 18.48 -2.34 47.59
C ARG A 4 19.34 -1.82 46.44
N VAL A 5 19.86 -0.60 46.53
CA VAL A 5 20.66 0.01 45.45
C VAL A 5 22.11 -0.52 45.43
N LEU A 6 22.63 -0.93 46.60
CA LEU A 6 24.01 -1.42 46.69
C LEU A 6 24.21 -2.84 46.13
N ALA A 7 23.19 -3.69 46.16
CA ALA A 7 23.28 -5.08 45.67
C ALA A 7 23.34 -5.18 44.14
N VAL A 8 22.77 -4.21 43.42
CA VAL A 8 22.75 -4.20 41.94
C VAL A 8 24.12 -3.78 41.37
N LEU A 9 24.85 -2.90 42.07
CA LEU A 9 26.17 -2.43 41.63
C LEU A 9 27.27 -3.49 41.77
N VAL A 10 27.20 -4.36 42.80
CA VAL A 10 28.20 -5.43 42.99
C VAL A 10 27.99 -6.59 42.01
N ALA A 11 26.74 -6.89 41.63
CA ALA A 11 26.46 -7.89 40.61
C ALA A 11 26.93 -7.45 39.21
N GLY A 12 26.81 -6.16 38.86
CA GLY A 12 27.26 -5.64 37.56
C GLY A 12 28.78 -5.76 37.32
N ALA A 13 29.60 -5.68 38.37
CA ALA A 13 31.06 -5.72 38.25
C ALA A 13 31.64 -7.13 38.04
N LEU A 14 30.91 -8.18 38.48
CA LEU A 14 31.39 -9.57 38.37
C LEU A 14 31.05 -10.24 37.02
N PHE A 15 30.10 -9.69 36.25
CA PHE A 15 29.74 -10.22 34.92
C PHE A 15 30.41 -9.48 33.75
N ALA A 16 31.08 -8.35 33.99
CA ALA A 16 31.78 -7.60 32.95
C ALA A 16 32.95 -8.36 32.26
N PRO A 17 33.79 -9.17 32.95
CA PRO A 17 34.90 -9.84 32.28
C PRO A 17 34.47 -11.08 31.48
N ALA A 18 33.33 -11.71 31.80
CA ALA A 18 32.83 -12.88 31.05
C ALA A 18 32.23 -12.50 29.68
N ALA A 19 31.64 -11.31 29.56
CA ALA A 19 31.12 -10.79 28.29
C ALA A 19 32.24 -10.44 27.30
N MET A 20 33.42 -10.02 27.77
CA MET A 20 34.54 -9.69 26.89
C MET A 20 35.22 -10.92 26.28
N VAL A 21 35.18 -12.10 26.93
CA VAL A 21 35.78 -13.32 26.37
C VAL A 21 34.93 -13.94 25.26
N TRP A 22 33.60 -13.73 25.27
CA TRP A 22 32.72 -14.26 24.22
C TRP A 22 32.64 -13.39 22.95
N ALA A 23 32.97 -12.10 23.05
CA ALA A 23 33.04 -11.22 21.87
C ALA A 23 34.24 -11.49 20.95
N ALA A 24 35.27 -12.21 21.43
CA ALA A 24 36.50 -12.48 20.68
C ALA A 24 36.43 -13.72 19.75
N GLN A 25 35.31 -14.46 19.76
CA GLN A 25 35.08 -15.64 18.92
C GLN A 25 33.82 -15.52 18.07
N ALA A 26 33.50 -14.31 17.61
CA ALA A 26 32.59 -14.19 16.48
C ALA A 26 33.25 -14.90 15.28
N PRO A 27 32.65 -15.97 14.72
CA PRO A 27 33.18 -16.62 13.53
C PRO A 27 33.36 -15.55 12.46
N GLY A 28 34.58 -15.43 11.94
CA GLY A 28 34.92 -14.41 10.94
C GLY A 28 33.85 -14.39 9.87
N ALA A 29 33.20 -13.24 9.72
CA ALA A 29 32.13 -13.05 8.75
C ALA A 29 32.70 -13.47 7.39
N GLN A 30 32.28 -14.64 6.91
CA GLN A 30 32.71 -15.12 5.61
C GLN A 30 32.32 -14.05 4.60
N GLU A 31 33.32 -13.49 3.94
CA GLU A 31 33.14 -12.49 2.89
C GLU A 31 32.27 -13.14 1.81
N LYS A 32 30.98 -12.80 1.84
CA LYS A 32 29.98 -13.36 0.93
C LYS A 32 30.43 -13.00 -0.48
N GLN A 33 30.87 -14.00 -1.25
CA GLN A 33 31.22 -13.78 -2.65
C GLN A 33 30.05 -13.06 -3.36
N PRO A 34 30.33 -12.04 -4.17
CA PRO A 34 29.29 -11.33 -4.90
C PRO A 34 28.53 -12.33 -5.78
N PRO A 35 27.20 -12.24 -5.86
CA PRO A 35 26.41 -13.13 -6.69
C PRO A 35 26.86 -13.02 -8.16
N PRO A 36 26.85 -14.13 -8.92
CA PRO A 36 27.20 -14.09 -10.33
C PRO A 36 26.26 -13.14 -11.09
N PRO A 37 26.75 -12.46 -12.15
CA PRO A 37 25.92 -11.55 -12.93
C PRO A 37 24.71 -12.28 -13.51
N PRO A 38 23.54 -11.62 -13.58
CA PRO A 38 22.34 -12.24 -14.09
C PRO A 38 22.51 -12.63 -15.57
N THR A 39 22.03 -13.82 -15.91
CA THR A 39 21.99 -14.28 -17.30
C THR A 39 21.03 -13.42 -18.14
N ALA A 40 21.24 -13.34 -19.46
CA ALA A 40 20.36 -12.59 -20.36
C ALA A 40 18.88 -13.04 -20.24
N LYS A 41 18.64 -14.34 -20.05
CA LYS A 41 17.30 -14.89 -19.80
C LYS A 41 16.68 -14.34 -18.51
N GLN A 42 17.45 -14.29 -17.42
CA GLN A 42 16.98 -13.71 -16.16
C GLN A 42 16.65 -12.23 -16.32
N VAL A 43 17.49 -11.46 -17.02
CA VAL A 43 17.22 -10.03 -17.30
C VAL A 43 15.92 -9.85 -18.08
N ILE A 44 15.70 -10.63 -19.14
CA ILE A 44 14.47 -10.56 -19.94
C ILE A 44 13.24 -10.96 -19.11
N CYS A 45 13.32 -12.04 -18.33
CA CYS A 45 12.21 -12.48 -17.49
C CYS A 45 11.86 -11.46 -16.41
N THR A 46 12.86 -10.86 -15.75
CA THR A 46 12.64 -9.79 -14.77
C THR A 46 12.01 -8.57 -15.45
N TYR A 47 12.55 -8.15 -16.60
CA TYR A 47 11.97 -7.03 -17.36
C TYR A 47 10.49 -7.24 -17.70
N LEU A 48 10.15 -8.40 -18.28
CA LEU A 48 8.75 -8.70 -18.65
C LEU A 48 7.83 -8.77 -17.43
N ARG A 49 8.33 -9.33 -16.33
CA ARG A 49 7.59 -9.38 -15.06
C ARG A 49 7.31 -7.97 -14.54
N ASP A 50 8.33 -7.11 -14.51
CA ASP A 50 8.19 -5.73 -14.03
C ASP A 50 7.22 -4.94 -14.92
N ARG A 51 7.32 -5.07 -16.25
CA ARG A 51 6.36 -4.45 -17.18
C ARG A 51 4.93 -4.97 -16.94
N ALA A 52 4.75 -6.25 -16.64
CA ALA A 52 3.44 -6.80 -16.34
C ALA A 52 2.88 -6.23 -15.02
N HIS A 53 3.71 -6.04 -14.00
CA HIS A 53 3.30 -5.37 -12.76
C HIS A 53 2.92 -3.92 -13.00
N ASP A 54 3.72 -3.17 -13.75
CA ASP A 54 3.42 -1.77 -14.09
C ASP A 54 2.13 -1.65 -14.92
N PHE A 55 1.87 -2.60 -15.83
CA PHE A 55 0.60 -2.67 -16.56
C PHE A 55 -0.60 -2.90 -15.63
N LEU A 56 -0.43 -3.74 -14.60
CA LEU A 56 -1.49 -4.01 -13.62
C LEU A 56 -1.74 -2.81 -12.71
N ASP A 57 -0.73 -1.99 -12.40
CA ASP A 57 -0.89 -0.74 -11.64
C ASP A 57 -1.80 0.29 -12.32
N ILE A 58 -1.99 0.19 -13.65
CA ILE A 58 -2.94 1.03 -14.40
C ILE A 58 -4.39 0.77 -13.97
N PHE A 59 -4.74 -0.47 -13.67
CA PHE A 59 -6.12 -0.90 -13.47
C PHE A 59 -6.41 -1.27 -12.02
N ASN A 60 -7.56 -0.82 -11.54
CA ASN A 60 -8.09 -1.19 -10.24
C ASN A 60 -9.51 -1.71 -10.44
N ILE A 61 -9.66 -3.04 -10.40
CA ILE A 61 -10.92 -3.71 -10.69
C ILE A 61 -11.34 -4.49 -9.46
N LYS A 62 -12.54 -4.21 -8.97
CA LYS A 62 -13.11 -4.83 -7.77
C LYS A 62 -14.52 -5.31 -8.07
N LEU A 63 -14.77 -6.55 -7.70
CA LEU A 63 -16.09 -7.14 -7.62
C LEU A 63 -16.60 -6.96 -6.19
N ALA A 64 -17.84 -6.50 -6.06
CA ALA A 64 -18.46 -6.19 -4.80
C ALA A 64 -19.66 -7.11 -4.59
N LEU A 65 -19.61 -7.95 -3.56
CA LEU A 65 -20.71 -8.81 -3.13
C LEU A 65 -21.44 -8.08 -2.01
N SER A 66 -22.69 -7.72 -2.23
CA SER A 66 -23.51 -7.04 -1.23
C SER A 66 -24.02 -8.03 -0.19
N ASP A 67 -23.85 -7.70 1.09
CA ASP A 67 -24.39 -8.50 2.20
C ASP A 67 -25.78 -8.00 2.66
N ASP A 68 -26.16 -6.78 2.26
CA ASP A 68 -27.41 -6.10 2.68
C ASP A 68 -28.09 -5.41 1.47
N LEU A 69 -29.10 -4.58 1.74
CA LEU A 69 -29.73 -3.66 0.78
C LEU A 69 -28.76 -2.53 0.40
N SER A 70 -27.69 -2.88 -0.33
CA SER A 70 -26.70 -1.93 -0.84
C SER A 70 -27.13 -1.37 -2.18
N PHE A 71 -27.03 -0.06 -2.34
CA PHE A 71 -27.14 0.61 -3.62
C PHE A 71 -26.01 1.63 -3.70
N LEU A 72 -25.18 1.57 -4.73
CA LEU A 72 -24.08 2.51 -4.93
C LEU A 72 -24.00 2.87 -6.40
N LEU A 73 -24.02 4.15 -6.72
CA LEU A 73 -23.69 4.65 -8.04
C LEU A 73 -22.65 5.74 -7.90
N ASN A 74 -21.50 5.54 -8.54
CA ASN A 74 -20.41 6.49 -8.59
C ASN A 74 -19.88 6.58 -10.01
N VAL A 75 -19.73 7.79 -10.53
CA VAL A 75 -19.01 8.05 -11.77
C VAL A 75 -18.03 9.18 -11.53
N ARG A 76 -16.78 8.97 -11.93
CA ARG A 76 -15.67 9.87 -11.69
C ARG A 76 -14.84 10.03 -12.97
N ALA A 77 -14.77 11.26 -13.45
CA ALA A 77 -13.78 11.65 -14.43
C ALA A 77 -12.46 12.08 -13.76
N THR A 78 -12.56 12.83 -12.65
CA THR A 78 -11.42 13.22 -11.82
C THR A 78 -11.90 13.40 -10.38
N ARG A 79 -10.99 13.57 -9.42
CA ARG A 79 -11.38 13.92 -8.05
C ARG A 79 -12.21 15.21 -7.97
N LEU A 80 -12.01 16.13 -8.93
CA LEU A 80 -12.78 17.37 -9.05
C LEU A 80 -14.08 17.18 -9.83
N ALA A 81 -14.17 16.18 -10.69
CA ALA A 81 -15.34 15.89 -11.52
C ALA A 81 -15.85 14.47 -11.21
N GLN A 82 -16.59 14.37 -10.11
CA GLN A 82 -17.21 13.13 -9.67
C GLN A 82 -18.66 13.37 -9.27
N ILE A 83 -19.51 12.36 -9.45
CA ILE A 83 -20.85 12.32 -8.92
C ILE A 83 -21.06 10.94 -8.32
N GLY A 84 -21.56 10.89 -7.11
CA GLY A 84 -21.85 9.62 -6.48
C GLY A 84 -22.91 9.75 -5.41
N PHE A 85 -23.73 8.71 -5.30
CA PHE A 85 -24.67 8.58 -4.21
C PHE A 85 -24.93 7.10 -3.93
N GLY A 86 -25.06 6.78 -2.66
CA GLY A 86 -25.48 5.46 -2.23
C GLY A 86 -24.85 4.99 -0.93
N ARG A 87 -25.24 3.78 -0.55
CA ARG A 87 -24.72 3.02 0.57
C ARG A 87 -24.37 1.62 0.10
N PHE A 88 -23.16 1.19 0.37
CA PHE A 88 -22.67 -0.16 0.16
C PHE A 88 -22.22 -0.76 1.48
N ALA A 89 -22.61 -2.01 1.74
CA ALA A 89 -22.07 -2.81 2.81
C ALA A 89 -21.92 -4.24 2.30
N GLY A 90 -20.68 -4.73 2.25
CA GLY A 90 -20.44 -6.07 1.76
C GLY A 90 -18.98 -6.44 1.64
N THR A 91 -18.73 -7.56 0.97
CA THR A 91 -17.39 -8.09 0.71
C THR A 91 -16.93 -7.69 -0.68
N LYS A 92 -15.72 -7.16 -0.81
CA LYS A 92 -15.07 -6.88 -2.09
C LYS A 92 -13.94 -7.87 -2.35
N VAL A 93 -13.85 -8.31 -3.59
CA VAL A 93 -12.75 -9.10 -4.14
C VAL A 93 -12.19 -8.32 -5.31
N GLY A 94 -10.92 -7.97 -5.29
CA GLY A 94 -10.38 -7.17 -6.38
C GLY A 94 -8.89 -7.04 -6.40
N PHE A 95 -8.45 -6.39 -7.47
CA PHE A 95 -7.08 -6.04 -7.75
C PHE A 95 -6.93 -4.54 -7.54
N GLN A 96 -5.95 -4.15 -6.74
CA GLN A 96 -5.51 -2.77 -6.59
C GLN A 96 -4.03 -2.71 -6.98
N GLY A 97 -3.78 -2.50 -8.28
CA GLY A 97 -2.47 -2.71 -8.89
C GLY A 97 -2.03 -4.18 -8.83
N PRO A 98 -0.77 -4.51 -8.49
CA PRO A 98 -0.29 -5.89 -8.37
C PRO A 98 -0.85 -6.62 -7.15
N SER A 99 -1.57 -5.93 -6.27
CA SER A 99 -2.14 -6.50 -5.04
C SER A 99 -3.54 -7.02 -5.28
N ALA A 100 -3.80 -8.29 -4.94
CA ALA A 100 -5.12 -8.89 -4.95
C ALA A 100 -5.56 -9.23 -3.52
N GLY A 101 -6.85 -9.07 -3.23
CA GLY A 101 -7.33 -9.28 -1.87
C GLY A 101 -8.84 -9.42 -1.77
N ILE A 102 -9.27 -10.03 -0.66
CA ILE A 102 -10.65 -10.05 -0.19
C ILE A 102 -10.75 -9.19 1.08
N TYR A 103 -11.67 -8.24 1.08
CA TYR A 103 -11.89 -7.36 2.24
C TYR A 103 -13.36 -6.94 2.34
N GLY A 104 -13.85 -6.75 3.55
CA GLY A 104 -15.15 -6.13 3.80
C GLY A 104 -15.05 -4.61 3.62
N GLU A 105 -16.06 -4.00 3.02
CA GLU A 105 -16.18 -2.56 2.89
C GLU A 105 -17.61 -2.09 3.21
N GLY A 106 -17.71 -1.13 4.12
CA GLY A 106 -18.91 -0.33 4.34
C GLY A 106 -18.66 1.08 3.81
N ARG A 107 -19.42 1.52 2.81
CA ARG A 107 -19.31 2.84 2.20
C ARG A 107 -20.67 3.54 2.20
N THR A 108 -20.70 4.81 2.55
CA THR A 108 -21.84 5.70 2.28
C THR A 108 -21.31 6.95 1.61
N GLU A 109 -21.83 7.32 0.45
CA GLU A 109 -21.35 8.47 -0.29
C GLU A 109 -22.52 9.28 -0.84
N VAL A 110 -22.33 10.59 -0.92
CA VAL A 110 -23.26 11.53 -1.53
C VAL A 110 -22.52 12.79 -1.95
N GLY A 111 -22.76 13.23 -3.18
CA GLY A 111 -22.40 14.56 -3.60
C GLY A 111 -21.90 14.66 -5.03
N ILE A 112 -21.44 15.85 -5.36
CA ILE A 112 -20.99 16.23 -6.69
C ILE A 112 -19.72 17.07 -6.55
N SER A 113 -18.69 16.71 -7.30
CA SER A 113 -17.46 17.47 -7.47
C SER A 113 -16.77 17.76 -6.12
N VAL A 114 -16.54 19.03 -5.80
CA VAL A 114 -15.90 19.51 -4.57
C VAL A 114 -16.79 19.32 -3.34
N PHE A 115 -18.10 19.21 -3.54
CA PHE A 115 -19.11 18.96 -2.51
C PHE A 115 -19.44 17.47 -2.45
N TYR A 116 -18.40 16.64 -2.31
CA TYR A 116 -18.52 15.19 -2.26
C TYR A 116 -18.15 14.69 -0.88
N TRP A 117 -19.08 14.02 -0.21
CA TRP A 117 -18.87 13.41 1.10
C TRP A 117 -18.93 11.89 0.97
N ALA A 118 -17.94 11.22 1.56
CA ALA A 118 -17.93 9.78 1.67
C ALA A 118 -17.51 9.36 3.08
N TRP A 119 -18.13 8.28 3.56
CA TRP A 119 -17.77 7.56 4.76
C TRP A 119 -17.40 6.15 4.34
N ILE A 120 -16.14 5.75 4.58
CA ILE A 120 -15.60 4.47 4.13
C ILE A 120 -14.97 3.75 5.32
N GLY A 121 -15.52 2.60 5.69
CA GLY A 121 -14.93 1.63 6.61
C GLY A 121 -14.47 0.39 5.85
N ARG A 122 -13.26 -0.10 6.13
CA ARG A 122 -12.71 -1.31 5.50
C ARG A 122 -12.27 -2.31 6.58
N LYS A 123 -12.52 -3.60 6.33
CA LYS A 123 -12.06 -4.71 7.17
C LYS A 123 -11.30 -5.71 6.32
N THR A 124 -10.02 -5.89 6.59
CA THR A 124 -9.23 -6.93 5.94
C THR A 124 -9.62 -8.34 6.42
N SER A 125 -9.75 -9.27 5.48
CA SER A 125 -9.84 -10.70 5.78
C SER A 125 -8.46 -11.32 5.72
N LYS A 126 -8.09 -12.17 6.67
CA LYS A 126 -6.83 -12.95 6.57
C LYS A 126 -6.88 -13.98 5.44
N ALA A 127 -8.08 -14.35 4.97
CA ALA A 127 -8.26 -15.27 3.87
C ALA A 127 -8.20 -14.51 2.54
N GLY A 128 -7.17 -14.76 1.72
CA GLY A 128 -7.11 -14.31 0.33
C GLY A 128 -6.38 -13.00 0.06
N ILE A 129 -5.58 -12.48 1.01
CA ILE A 129 -4.70 -11.32 0.79
C ILE A 129 -3.33 -11.81 0.32
N THR A 130 -2.77 -11.21 -0.73
CA THR A 130 -1.39 -11.49 -1.18
C THR A 130 -0.36 -10.88 -0.22
N GLU A 131 0.82 -11.48 -0.10
CA GLU A 131 1.89 -10.93 0.77
C GLU A 131 2.23 -9.48 0.44
N ASP A 132 2.21 -9.13 -0.85
CA ASP A 132 2.52 -7.77 -1.32
C ASP A 132 1.47 -6.77 -0.83
N ALA A 133 0.21 -7.18 -0.76
CA ALA A 133 -0.88 -6.36 -0.25
C ALA A 133 -0.75 -6.12 1.26
N GLU A 134 -0.30 -7.13 2.01
CA GLU A 134 -0.03 -7.01 3.45
C GLU A 134 1.17 -6.08 3.72
N LYS A 135 2.27 -6.23 2.95
CA LYS A 135 3.47 -5.39 3.07
C LYS A 135 3.22 -3.92 2.70
N THR A 136 2.38 -3.67 1.71
CA THR A 136 2.10 -2.32 1.21
C THR A 136 0.93 -1.63 1.91
N ASN A 137 0.23 -2.34 2.81
CA ASN A 137 -0.95 -1.85 3.51
C ASN A 137 -2.01 -1.26 2.55
N ARG A 138 -2.07 -1.76 1.30
CA ARG A 138 -2.97 -1.25 0.25
C ARG A 138 -4.45 -1.41 0.62
N PHE A 139 -4.76 -2.35 1.51
CA PHE A 139 -6.07 -2.56 2.12
C PHE A 139 -6.05 -2.10 3.58
N PHE A 140 -6.12 -0.79 3.82
CA PHE A 140 -6.12 -0.21 5.17
C PHE A 140 -7.06 -0.93 6.16
N GLY A 141 -6.57 -1.13 7.39
CA GLY A 141 -7.37 -1.37 8.60
C GLY A 141 -7.72 -2.84 8.91
N ARG A 142 -7.27 -3.33 10.08
CA ARG A 142 -8.03 -4.34 10.83
C ARG A 142 -9.15 -3.59 11.54
N VAL A 143 -10.36 -3.71 11.03
CA VAL A 143 -11.56 -3.23 11.73
C VAL A 143 -12.21 -4.46 12.33
N ASP A 144 -12.20 -4.59 13.65
CA ASP A 144 -12.69 -5.81 14.30
C ASP A 144 -14.22 -5.99 14.15
N ASP A 145 -14.98 -4.94 13.79
CA ASP A 145 -16.43 -5.01 13.67
C ASP A 145 -16.97 -4.31 12.41
N ILE A 146 -17.59 -5.08 11.50
CA ILE A 146 -18.22 -4.59 10.25
C ILE A 146 -19.42 -3.68 10.56
N LYS A 147 -20.01 -3.82 11.75
CA LYS A 147 -21.17 -3.04 12.20
C LYS A 147 -20.79 -1.77 12.94
N ALA A 148 -19.51 -1.58 13.29
CA ALA A 148 -19.01 -0.34 13.86
C ALA A 148 -18.90 0.72 12.76
N SER A 149 -20.03 1.34 12.43
CA SER A 149 -20.16 2.55 11.61
C SER A 149 -19.33 3.76 12.09
N ALA A 150 -18.56 3.60 13.17
CA ALA A 150 -17.65 4.58 13.73
C ALA A 150 -16.19 4.28 13.33
N THR A 151 -15.89 4.26 12.03
CA THR A 151 -14.51 4.10 11.52
C THR A 151 -14.24 5.12 10.42
N TYR A 152 -13.09 5.81 10.54
CA TYR A 152 -12.48 6.75 9.59
C TYR A 152 -13.45 7.75 8.93
N ARG A 153 -13.63 8.92 9.57
CA ARG A 153 -14.14 10.13 8.91
C ARG A 153 -13.06 10.68 7.98
N GLU A 154 -12.83 10.02 6.85
CA GLU A 154 -12.12 10.65 5.75
C GLU A 154 -13.10 11.56 5.02
N PHE A 155 -13.05 12.86 5.31
CA PHE A 155 -13.87 13.88 4.66
C PHE A 155 -13.55 14.05 3.16
N TYR A 156 -12.57 13.30 2.65
CA TYR A 156 -12.13 13.21 1.28
C TYR A 156 -11.36 11.89 1.20
N ASP A 157 -11.54 11.09 0.14
CA ASP A 157 -10.67 9.93 -0.16
C ASP A 157 -9.26 10.46 -0.49
N ALA A 158 -8.52 10.81 0.57
CA ALA A 158 -7.32 11.65 0.50
C ALA A 158 -6.16 10.91 -0.15
N ASN A 159 -6.16 9.59 -0.03
CA ASN A 159 -5.13 8.69 -0.53
C ASN A 159 -5.26 8.39 -2.02
N ARG A 160 -6.35 8.83 -2.69
CA ARG A 160 -6.47 8.68 -4.14
C ARG A 160 -5.87 9.87 -4.90
N PRO A 161 -5.08 9.60 -5.97
CA PRO A 161 -4.59 10.63 -6.85
C PRO A 161 -5.74 11.40 -7.52
N TRP A 162 -5.52 12.70 -7.76
CA TRP A 162 -6.54 13.61 -8.31
C TRP A 162 -6.95 13.29 -9.76
N HIS A 163 -6.11 12.56 -10.49
CA HIS A 163 -6.25 12.26 -11.92
C HIS A 163 -6.88 10.88 -12.20
N THR A 164 -7.42 10.16 -11.20
CA THR A 164 -8.01 8.84 -11.47
C THR A 164 -9.40 8.94 -12.10
N LEU A 165 -9.63 8.05 -13.06
CA LEU A 165 -10.89 7.85 -13.77
C LEU A 165 -11.55 6.60 -13.20
N GLY A 166 -12.83 6.63 -12.86
CA GLY A 166 -13.48 5.42 -12.36
C GLY A 166 -14.98 5.46 -12.34
N ALA A 167 -15.57 4.28 -12.24
CA ALA A 167 -17.00 4.10 -12.02
C ALA A 167 -17.20 2.98 -11.01
N SER A 168 -18.21 3.14 -10.15
CA SER A 168 -18.64 2.10 -9.22
C SER A 168 -20.15 1.96 -9.31
N PHE A 169 -20.61 0.72 -9.35
CA PHE A 169 -22.01 0.40 -9.39
C PHE A 169 -22.28 -0.81 -8.53
N ALA A 170 -23.29 -0.74 -7.66
CA ALA A 170 -23.79 -1.87 -6.90
C ALA A 170 -25.31 -1.73 -6.77
N LEU A 171 -26.04 -2.82 -6.97
CA LEU A 171 -27.48 -2.89 -6.77
C LEU A 171 -27.80 -3.82 -5.59
N PRO A 172 -29.00 -3.67 -4.98
CA PRO A 172 -29.43 -4.56 -3.92
C PRO A 172 -29.41 -6.01 -4.40
N PHE A 173 -28.77 -6.88 -3.63
CA PHE A 173 -28.67 -8.33 -3.88
C PHE A 173 -27.95 -8.75 -5.17
N LEU A 174 -27.33 -7.82 -5.91
CA LEU A 174 -26.56 -8.11 -7.11
C LEU A 174 -25.07 -7.83 -6.89
N PRO A 175 -24.18 -8.56 -7.60
CA PRO A 175 -22.77 -8.23 -7.60
C PRO A 175 -22.58 -6.83 -8.21
N GLY A 176 -21.91 -5.96 -7.46
CA GLY A 176 -21.41 -4.69 -7.93
C GLY A 176 -20.04 -4.79 -8.56
N ILE A 177 -19.68 -3.76 -9.32
CA ILE A 177 -18.39 -3.60 -9.99
C ILE A 177 -17.87 -2.20 -9.67
N GLU A 178 -16.62 -2.11 -9.24
CA GLU A 178 -15.84 -0.86 -9.16
C GLU A 178 -14.64 -1.02 -10.09
N ALA A 179 -14.55 -0.13 -11.07
CA ALA A 179 -13.45 -0.09 -12.03
C ALA A 179 -12.84 1.31 -12.00
N GLU A 180 -11.53 1.37 -11.87
CA GLU A 180 -10.75 2.60 -11.89
C GLU A 180 -9.51 2.39 -12.75
N VAL A 181 -9.15 3.46 -13.45
CA VAL A 181 -7.97 3.56 -14.30
C VAL A 181 -7.15 4.73 -13.78
N ASN A 182 -5.84 4.54 -13.70
CA ASN A 182 -4.88 5.59 -13.36
C ASN A 182 -4.12 6.04 -14.62
N PRO A 183 -4.48 7.20 -15.23
CA PRO A 183 -3.81 7.71 -16.42
C PRO A 183 -2.32 8.01 -16.23
N ALA A 184 -1.89 8.40 -15.01
CA ALA A 184 -0.48 8.68 -14.77
C ALA A 184 0.36 7.41 -14.86
N GLU A 185 -0.12 6.31 -14.27
CA GLU A 185 0.49 4.97 -14.39
C GLU A 185 0.50 4.50 -15.84
N ALA A 186 -0.58 4.76 -16.60
CA ALA A 186 -0.62 4.43 -18.02
C ALA A 186 0.49 5.15 -18.80
N ILE A 187 0.68 6.45 -18.55
CA ILE A 187 1.75 7.24 -19.18
C ILE A 187 3.12 6.69 -18.78
N ASP A 188 3.35 6.40 -17.49
CA ASP A 188 4.61 5.84 -17.02
C ASP A 188 4.90 4.46 -17.65
N PHE A 189 3.89 3.60 -17.74
CA PHE A 189 3.97 2.32 -18.45
C PHE A 189 4.34 2.51 -19.93
N PHE A 190 3.74 3.46 -20.64
CA PHE A 190 4.08 3.71 -22.04
C PHE A 190 5.50 4.26 -22.22
N LEU A 191 5.93 5.20 -21.37
CA LEU A 191 7.28 5.78 -21.46
C LEU A 191 8.36 4.75 -21.11
N SER A 192 8.07 3.85 -20.19
CA SER A 192 8.99 2.82 -19.74
C SER A 192 9.16 1.66 -20.74
N ILE A 193 8.19 1.38 -21.62
CA ILE A 193 8.35 0.43 -22.74
C ILE A 193 9.54 0.81 -23.64
N PHE A 194 9.74 2.11 -23.87
CA PHE A 194 10.82 2.59 -24.73
C PHE A 194 12.18 2.65 -24.02
N ALA A 195 12.27 2.12 -22.79
CA ALA A 195 13.49 2.06 -22.00
C ALA A 195 14.25 3.39 -21.93
N ILE A 196 13.53 4.53 -21.96
CA ILE A 196 14.13 5.85 -21.78
C ILE A 196 14.59 5.96 -20.32
N ARG A 197 15.82 5.50 -20.06
CA ARG A 197 16.47 5.63 -18.77
C ARG A 197 16.54 7.12 -18.41
N GLY A 198 15.93 7.49 -17.29
CA GLY A 198 15.95 8.87 -16.77
C GLY A 198 14.66 9.68 -16.99
N VAL A 199 13.70 9.20 -17.78
CA VAL A 199 12.36 9.80 -17.86
C VAL A 199 11.39 8.91 -17.09
N ARG A 200 11.48 8.98 -15.76
CA ARG A 200 10.37 8.57 -14.87
C ARG A 200 9.68 9.84 -14.44
N VAL A 201 8.35 9.88 -14.49
CA VAL A 201 7.60 11.02 -13.94
C VAL A 201 7.97 11.10 -12.47
N PRO A 202 8.63 12.19 -12.00
CA PRO A 202 9.00 12.28 -10.61
C PRO A 202 7.72 12.18 -9.78
N PRO A 203 7.69 11.33 -8.75
CA PRO A 203 6.51 11.19 -7.96
C PRO A 203 6.19 12.55 -7.33
N PRO A 204 4.91 12.94 -7.19
CA PRO A 204 4.53 14.25 -6.71
C PRO A 204 4.75 14.39 -5.19
N PHE A 205 5.98 14.21 -4.68
CA PHE A 205 6.24 14.23 -3.23
C PHE A 205 7.56 14.90 -2.84
N TYR A 206 7.53 15.56 -1.69
CA TYR A 206 8.68 16.08 -0.96
C TYR A 206 9.13 15.05 0.09
N LYS A 207 10.44 14.83 0.22
CA LYS A 207 11.04 14.07 1.33
C LYS A 207 10.90 14.90 2.62
N ILE A 208 10.37 14.32 3.69
CA ILE A 208 10.45 14.92 5.03
C ILE A 208 11.62 14.25 5.73
N GLU A 209 12.68 15.01 6.05
CA GLU A 209 13.72 14.53 6.95
C GLU A 209 13.18 14.57 8.39
N VAL A 210 12.91 13.40 8.96
CA VAL A 210 12.64 13.28 10.39
C VAL A 210 13.86 12.61 11.01
N LYS A 211 14.65 13.39 11.76
CA LYS A 211 15.84 12.90 12.49
C LYS A 211 16.92 12.25 11.60
N GLY A 212 17.08 12.72 10.35
CA GLY A 212 18.08 12.19 9.43
C GLY A 212 17.70 10.87 8.75
N GLU A 213 16.53 10.30 9.05
CA GLU A 213 15.95 9.22 8.26
C GLU A 213 15.06 9.82 7.17
N LYS A 214 15.33 9.44 5.91
CA LYS A 214 14.49 9.75 4.76
C LYS A 214 13.26 8.84 4.85
N ILE A 215 12.23 9.25 5.58
CA ILE A 215 10.99 8.48 5.70
C ILE A 215 10.04 8.93 4.58
N PRO A 216 9.49 8.01 3.76
CA PRO A 216 8.39 8.36 2.86
C PRO A 216 7.23 8.91 3.71
N ALA A 217 6.52 9.93 3.22
CA ALA A 217 5.38 10.45 3.96
C ALA A 217 4.42 9.29 4.30
N PRO A 218 3.78 9.29 5.49
CA PRO A 218 2.99 8.16 5.98
C PRO A 218 1.82 7.75 5.06
N ASP A 219 1.50 8.58 4.07
CA ASP A 219 0.45 8.35 3.06
C ASP A 219 1.00 8.01 1.66
N CYS A 220 2.29 7.66 1.52
CA CYS A 220 2.92 7.36 0.23
C CYS A 220 2.67 5.91 -0.24
N ILE A 221 2.20 5.78 -1.49
CA ILE A 221 2.20 4.52 -2.23
C ILE A 221 3.67 4.19 -2.59
N ARG A 222 4.19 3.04 -2.13
CA ARG A 222 5.50 2.54 -2.58
C ARG A 222 5.43 2.13 -4.05
N TRP A 223 6.29 2.72 -4.88
CA TRP A 223 6.43 2.36 -6.30
C TRP A 223 7.38 1.15 -6.46
N HIS A 224 7.11 0.29 -7.44
CA HIS A 224 8.08 -0.74 -7.83
C HIS A 224 9.36 -0.07 -8.37
N GLY A 225 10.52 -0.48 -7.84
CA GLY A 225 11.82 0.15 -8.13
C GLY A 225 12.16 1.38 -7.30
N GLN A 226 11.39 1.72 -6.25
CA GLN A 226 11.76 2.78 -5.31
C GLN A 226 13.08 2.48 -4.57
N LEU A 227 13.35 1.21 -4.25
CA LEU A 227 14.62 0.77 -3.67
C LEU A 227 15.82 1.08 -4.58
N ASP A 228 15.62 1.02 -5.90
CA ASP A 228 16.67 1.35 -6.86
C ASP A 228 16.95 2.86 -6.91
N PHE A 229 15.97 3.71 -6.55
CA PHE A 229 16.14 5.16 -6.41
C PHE A 229 16.67 5.58 -5.04
N GLU A 230 16.41 4.79 -4.00
CA GLU A 230 16.97 5.00 -2.65
C GLU A 230 18.47 4.69 -2.58
N GLN A 231 19.02 3.98 -3.58
CA GLN A 231 20.44 3.69 -3.73
C GLN A 231 21.25 4.76 -4.51
N TYR A 232 20.61 5.75 -5.12
CA TYR A 232 21.33 6.89 -5.69
C TYR A 232 21.46 7.97 -4.62
N ASP A 233 22.69 8.10 -4.09
CA ASP A 233 23.12 9.16 -3.17
C ASP A 233 22.79 10.57 -3.67
#